data_AF-A0A395KXQ6-F1
#
_entry.id   AF-A0A395KXQ6-F1
#
_cell.length_a   1.000
_cell.length_b   1.000
_cell.length_c   1.000
_cell.angle_alpha   90.00
_cell.angle_beta   90.00
_cell.angle_gamma   90.00
#
_symmetry.space_group_name_H-M   'P 1'
#
loop_
_entity.id
_entity.type
_entity.pdbx_description
1 polymer ?
#
loop_
_entity_poly.entity_id
_entity_poly.type
_entity_poly.pdbx_seq_one_letter_code
_entity_poly.pdbx_strand_id
1 'polypeptide(L)' 'MRAYHDDADRKRILIRRAEAAKARLAFVTEAMRRLISDSEFKGVLEEEGLISLPETLATRLTAERGRQNERP' A
#
# COMPACT_ATOMS: atom_id res chain seq x y z
N MET A 1 0.77 -30.71 25.25
CA MET A 1 -0.09 -30.43 24.08
C MET A 1 -0.78 -29.06 24.14
N ARG A 2 -1.39 -28.65 25.26
CA ARG A 2 -2.11 -27.37 25.39
C ARG A 2 -1.31 -26.10 25.00
N ALA A 3 -0.07 -25.98 25.47
CA ALA A 3 0.80 -24.85 25.14
C ALA A 3 1.09 -24.68 23.63
N TYR A 4 1.15 -25.78 22.88
CA TYR A 4 1.36 -25.74 21.42
C TYR A 4 0.11 -25.27 20.67
N HIS A 5 -1.08 -25.65 21.14
CA HIS A 5 -2.33 -25.16 20.58
C HIS A 5 -2.50 -23.66 20.85
N ASP A 6 -2.19 -23.19 22.06
CA ASP A 6 -2.27 -21.77 22.42
C ASP A 6 -1.31 -20.90 21.61
N ASP A 7 -0.11 -21.40 21.30
CA ASP A 7 0.86 -20.70 20.44
C ASP A 7 0.40 -20.70 18.97
N ALA A 8 -0.15 -21.80 18.47
CA ALA A 8 -0.71 -21.89 17.14
C ALA A 8 -1.87 -20.90 16.93
N ASP A 9 -2.75 -20.75 17.91
CA ASP A 9 -3.88 -19.82 17.84
C ASP A 9 -3.42 -18.35 17.90
N ARG A 10 -2.42 -18.04 18.72
CA ARG A 10 -1.77 -16.71 18.71
C ARG A 10 -1.17 -16.38 17.34
N LYS A 11 -0.46 -17.33 16.73
CA LYS A 11 0.12 -17.16 15.38
C LYS A 11 -0.98 -16.94 14.33
N ARG A 12 -2.08 -17.68 14.39
CA ARG A 12 -3.23 -17.48 13.47
C ARG A 12 -3.83 -16.08 13.61
N ILE A 13 -3.99 -15.57 14.82
CA ILE A 13 -4.48 -14.20 15.05
C ILE A 13 -3.52 -13.17 14.46
N LEU A 14 -2.21 -13.33 14.68
CA LEU A 14 -1.19 -12.43 14.12
C LEU A 14 -1.22 -12.42 12.59
N ILE A 15 -1.29 -13.60 11.96
CA ILE A 15 -1.38 -13.71 10.49
C ILE A 15 -2.62 -12.99 9.97
N ARG A 16 -3.80 -13.22 10.58
CA ARG A 16 -5.05 -12.55 10.18
C ARG A 16 -4.95 -11.02 10.31
N ARG A 17 -4.32 -10.52 11.37
CA ARG A 17 -4.10 -9.07 11.56
C ARG A 17 -3.13 -8.51 10.52
N ALA A 18 -2.06 -9.23 10.21
CA ALA A 18 -1.09 -8.83 9.20
C ALA A 18 -1.73 -8.78 7.80
N GLU A 19 -2.51 -9.79 7.42
CA GLU A 19 -3.23 -9.80 6.14
C GLU A 19 -4.24 -8.65 6.06
N ALA A 20 -4.98 -8.37 7.14
CA ALA A 20 -5.90 -7.23 7.18
C ALA A 20 -5.17 -5.88 7.01
N ALA A 21 -3.99 -5.72 7.64
CA ALA A 21 -3.18 -4.52 7.49
C ALA A 21 -2.64 -4.39 6.04
N LYS A 22 -2.16 -5.49 5.46
CA LYS A 22 -1.67 -5.54 4.08
C LYS A 22 -2.75 -5.17 3.08
N ALA A 23 -3.97 -5.70 3.24
CA ALA A 23 -5.10 -5.37 2.36
C ALA A 23 -5.44 -3.87 2.39
N ARG A 24 -5.43 -3.26 3.58
CA ARG A 24 -5.65 -1.81 3.73
C ARG A 24 -4.53 -0.99 3.09
N LEU A 25 -3.27 -1.40 3.28
CA LEU A 25 -2.13 -0.73 2.66
C LEU A 25 -2.17 -0.80 1.13
N ALA A 26 -2.52 -1.96 0.58
CA ALA A 26 -2.69 -2.13 -0.86
C ALA A 26 -3.79 -1.21 -1.41
N PHE A 27 -4.94 -1.14 -0.71
CA PHE A 27 -6.03 -0.25 -1.08
C PHE A 27 -5.60 1.23 -1.08
N VAL A 28 -4.95 1.70 -0.02
CA VAL A 28 -4.48 3.09 0.07
C VAL A 28 -3.44 3.39 -1.00
N THR A 29 -2.51 2.48 -1.25
CA THR A 29 -1.45 2.67 -2.26
C THR A 29 -2.05 2.75 -3.67
N GLU A 30 -3.02 1.90 -3.99
CA GLU A 30 -3.74 1.94 -5.27
C GLU A 30 -4.57 3.22 -5.43
N ALA A 31 -5.25 3.67 -4.37
CA ALA A 31 -5.99 4.94 -4.40
C ALA A 31 -5.06 6.13 -4.66
N MET A 32 -3.92 6.19 -3.97
CA MET A 32 -2.89 7.21 -4.18
C MET A 32 -2.32 7.15 -5.60
N ARG A 33 -2.11 5.94 -6.14
CA ARG A 33 -1.64 5.74 -7.52
C ARG A 33 -2.60 6.35 -8.53
N ARG A 34 -3.90 6.08 -8.38
CA ARG A 34 -4.94 6.64 -9.26
C ARG A 34 -4.97 8.16 -9.16
N LEU A 35 -4.97 8.68 -7.94
CA LEU A 35 -5.03 10.12 -7.67
C LEU A 35 -3.83 10.88 -8.26
N ILE A 36 -2.61 10.36 -8.11
CA ILE A 36 -1.39 10.97 -8.68
C ILE A 36 -1.34 10.80 -10.20
N SER A 37 -2.01 9.79 -10.77
CA SER A 37 -2.04 9.60 -12.23
C SER A 37 -3.02 10.56 -12.92
N ASP A 38 -3.95 11.12 -12.16
CA ASP A 38 -4.95 12.08 -12.64
C ASP A 38 -4.31 13.45 -12.95
N SER A 39 -4.47 13.91 -14.19
CA SER A 39 -3.94 15.19 -14.67
C SER A 39 -4.69 16.40 -14.10
N GLU A 40 -5.99 16.27 -13.84
CA GLU A 40 -6.79 17.35 -13.26
C GLU A 40 -6.38 17.57 -11.80
N PHE A 41 -6.21 16.48 -11.04
CA PHE A 41 -5.69 16.56 -9.67
C PHE A 41 -4.28 17.15 -9.59
N LYS A 42 -3.39 16.78 -10.53
CA LYS A 42 -2.05 17.38 -10.62
C LYS A 42 -2.11 18.88 -10.87
N GLY A 43 -3.00 19.35 -11.74
CA GLY A 43 -3.18 20.79 -11.99
C GLY A 43 -3.50 21.54 -10.70
N VAL A 44 -4.45 21.02 -9.90
CA VAL A 44 -4.79 21.60 -8.59
C VAL A 44 -3.59 21.61 -7.64
N LEU A 45 -2.81 20.52 -7.58
CA LEU A 45 -1.62 20.46 -6.73
C LEU A 45 -0.54 21.46 -7.17
N GLU A 46 -0.37 21.68 -8.48
CA GLU A 46 0.58 22.66 -9.01
C GLU A 46 0.14 24.09 -8.68
N GLU A 47 -1.14 24.41 -8.82
CA GLU A 47 -1.72 25.70 -8.44
C GLU A 47 -1.54 26.00 -6.95
N GLU A 48 -1.69 24.99 -6.09
CA GLU A 48 -1.56 25.11 -4.63
C GLU A 48 -0.10 24.95 -4.14
N GLY A 49 0.87 24.72 -5.03
CA GLY A 49 2.29 24.54 -4.67
C GLY A 49 2.63 23.21 -3.97
N LEU A 50 1.76 22.21 -4.07
CA LEU A 50 1.85 20.89 -3.44
C LEU A 50 2.43 19.82 -4.37
N ILE A 51 3.52 20.16 -5.09
CA ILE A 51 4.09 19.31 -6.15
C ILE A 51 5.00 18.18 -5.67
N SER A 52 5.18 17.99 -4.35
CA SER A 52 6.12 17.00 -3.81
C SER A 52 5.41 15.85 -3.11
N LEU A 53 5.77 14.63 -3.52
CA LEU A 53 5.33 13.40 -2.86
C LEU A 53 6.39 12.96 -1.85
N PRO A 54 6.03 12.60 -0.60
CA PRO A 54 6.98 12.03 0.36
C PRO A 54 7.71 10.79 -0.20
N GLU A 55 9.03 10.72 0.03
CA GLU A 55 9.92 9.69 -0.55
C GLU A 55 9.46 8.24 -0.29
N THR A 56 8.99 7.97 0.93
CA THR A 56 8.46 6.64 1.30
C THR A 56 7.25 6.23 0.46
N LEU A 57 6.40 7.19 0.08
CA LEU A 57 5.24 6.96 -0.79
C LEU A 57 5.69 6.80 -2.25
N ALA A 58 6.61 7.64 -2.72
CA ALA A 58 7.17 7.57 -4.07
C ALA A 58 7.81 6.20 -4.35
N THR A 59 8.57 5.69 -3.38
CA THR A 59 9.25 4.39 -3.46
C THR A 59 8.24 3.25 -3.58
N ARG A 60 7.17 3.26 -2.77
CA ARG A 60 6.14 2.20 -2.80
C ARG A 60 5.35 2.19 -4.12
N LEU A 61 4.96 3.36 -4.61
CA LEU A 61 4.22 3.50 -5.87
C LEU A 61 5.05 3.06 -7.08
N THR A 62 6.35 3.38 -7.09
CA THR A 62 7.27 2.98 -8.18
C THR A 62 7.60 1.49 -8.12
N ALA A 63 7.86 0.94 -6.92
CA ALA A 63 8.16 -0.48 -6.74
C ALA A 63 6.99 -1.40 -7.15
N GLU A 64 5.74 -0.95 -6.95
CA GLU A 64 4.56 -1.67 -7.45
C GLU A 64 4.39 -1.59 -8.97
N ARG A 65 4.78 -0.47 -9.60
CA ARG A 65 4.80 -0.33 -11.06
C ARG A 65 5.72 -1.37 -11.71
N GLY A 66 6.85 -1.70 -11.08
CA GLY A 66 7.76 -2.76 -11.54
C GLY A 66 7.12 -4.16 -11.53
N ARG A 67 6.29 -4.48 -10.52
CA ARG A 67 5.62 -5.79 -10.41
C ARG A 67 4.47 -6.00 -11.40
N GLN A 68 3.84 -4.91 -11.87
CA GLN A 68 2.76 -4.99 -12.86
C GLN A 68 3.29 -5.20 -14.29
N ASN A 69 4.56 -4.87 -14.54
CA ASN A 69 5.20 -4.97 -15.85
C ASN A 69 5.84 -6.35 -16.14
N GLU A 70 5.67 -7.31 -15.22
CA GLU A 70 6.21 -8.68 -15.29
C GLU A 70 5.16 -9.76 -15.62
N ARG A 71 3.91 -9.38 -15.93
CA ARG A 71 2.92 -10.34 -16.42
C ARG A 71 2.91 -10.36 -17.97
N PRO A 72 3.20 -11.52 -18.60
CA PRO A 72 3.12 -11.68 -20.05
C PRO A 72 1.68 -11.68 -20.57
#